data_AF-W4IDZ1-F1
#
_entry.id   AF-W4IDZ1-F1
#
_cell.length_a   1.000
_cell.length_b   1.000
_cell.length_c   1.000
_cell.angle_alpha   90.00
_cell.angle_beta   90.00
_cell.angle_gamma   90.00
#
_symmetry.space_group_name_H-M   'P 1'
#
loop_
_entity.id
_entity.type
_entity.pdbx_description
1 polymer ?
#
loop_
_entity_poly.entity_id
_entity_poly.type
_entity_poly.pdbx_seq_one_letter_code
_entity_poly.pdbx_strand_id
1 'polypeptide(L)'
;MPGFGTIGGTALYALNQLKPAALAAAKELAEKAGAAKGLAAGTKAGIQEVMKGLYTDFRLSAVDVKQLGLAFDGKNYNNAKYIFEAIFTKYQGSCMGSGSVRVPVTGTSEPICKNIIGKAISGRSSEEATIKSTVKAMVSNAEATAQMTTETTTKEAISTLTIEKTGEVNTTYGGCQIAIIASVVAIVVIVLVMVIIYLILRYRRKKKMKKKLQYIKLLEE
;
A
#
# COMPACT_ATOMS: atom_id res chain seq x y z
N MET A 1 26.34 15.48 -42.20
CA MET A 1 25.81 14.47 -41.26
C MET A 1 24.56 15.03 -40.57
N PRO A 2 23.35 14.81 -41.12
CA PRO A 2 22.11 15.11 -40.44
C PRO A 2 21.70 13.88 -39.62
N GLY A 3 21.90 13.90 -38.30
CA GLY A 3 21.53 12.76 -37.46
C GLY A 3 21.40 13.10 -35.98
N PHE A 4 22.28 13.94 -35.45
CA PHE A 4 22.33 14.18 -34.00
C PHE A 4 21.15 14.99 -33.43
N GLY A 5 20.52 15.87 -34.22
CA GLY A 5 19.30 16.58 -33.80
C GLY A 5 18.05 15.69 -33.70
N THR A 6 18.02 14.59 -34.45
CA THR A 6 16.90 13.64 -34.39
C THR A 6 16.96 12.73 -33.16
N ILE A 7 18.15 12.41 -32.66
CA ILE A 7 18.34 11.48 -31.53
C ILE A 7 17.82 12.07 -30.20
N GLY A 8 18.04 13.36 -29.95
CA GLY A 8 17.50 14.03 -28.76
C GLY A 8 15.98 14.12 -28.78
N GLY A 9 15.39 14.41 -29.95
CA GLY A 9 13.94 14.47 -30.15
C GLY A 9 13.25 13.11 -30.06
N THR A 10 13.83 12.06 -30.65
CA THR A 10 13.29 10.69 -30.57
C THR A 10 13.42 10.11 -29.17
N ALA A 11 14.50 10.40 -28.44
CA ALA A 11 14.67 10.00 -27.05
C ALA A 11 13.64 10.67 -26.12
N LEU A 12 13.41 11.98 -26.31
CA LEU A 12 12.39 12.71 -25.52
C LEU A 12 10.97 12.23 -25.84
N TYR A 13 10.69 11.94 -27.12
CA TYR A 13 9.42 11.37 -27.56
C TYR A 13 9.17 9.97 -26.96
N ALA A 14 10.17 9.09 -27.00
CA ALA A 14 10.08 7.75 -26.42
C ALA A 14 9.88 7.80 -24.89
N LEU A 15 10.58 8.70 -24.19
CA LEU A 15 10.37 8.90 -22.76
C LEU A 15 8.95 9.40 -22.44
N ASN A 16 8.43 10.32 -23.23
CA ASN A 16 7.08 10.84 -23.02
C ASN A 16 6.00 9.77 -23.26
N GLN A 17 6.24 8.82 -24.17
CA GLN A 17 5.39 7.65 -24.39
C GLN A 17 5.43 6.64 -23.23
N LEU A 18 6.60 6.48 -22.58
CA LEU A 18 6.78 5.54 -21.47
C LEU A 18 6.25 6.08 -20.13
N LYS A 19 6.23 7.40 -19.95
CA LYS A 19 5.74 8.06 -18.73
C LYS A 19 4.33 7.61 -18.29
N PRO A 20 3.28 7.59 -19.16
CA PRO A 20 1.96 7.14 -18.75
C PRO A 20 1.94 5.66 -18.36
N ALA A 21 2.69 4.80 -19.04
CA ALA A 21 2.80 3.38 -18.70
C ALA A 21 3.46 3.17 -17.32
N ALA A 22 4.53 3.93 -17.02
CA ALA A 22 5.19 3.90 -15.72
C ALA A 22 4.26 4.39 -14.58
N LEU A 23 3.47 5.43 -14.83
CA LEU A 23 2.49 5.92 -13.86
C LEU A 23 1.33 4.93 -13.65
N ALA A 24 0.90 4.22 -14.70
CA ALA A 24 -0.10 3.17 -14.57
C ALA A 24 0.42 2.00 -13.73
N ALA A 25 1.64 1.53 -13.99
CA ALA A 25 2.29 0.48 -13.21
C ALA A 25 2.49 0.89 -11.73
N ALA A 26 2.88 2.15 -11.48
CA ALA A 26 3.01 2.70 -10.14
C ALA A 26 1.68 2.67 -9.36
N LYS A 27 0.56 3.02 -10.01
CA LYS A 27 -0.77 2.96 -9.40
C LYS A 27 -1.20 1.51 -9.12
N GLU A 28 -0.98 0.59 -10.06
CA GLU A 28 -1.30 -0.83 -9.87
C GLU A 28 -0.52 -1.43 -8.68
N LEU A 29 0.75 -1.08 -8.53
CA LEU A 29 1.56 -1.50 -7.39
C LEU A 29 1.05 -0.90 -6.07
N ALA A 30 0.65 0.38 -6.09
CA ALA A 30 0.06 1.04 -4.92
C ALA A 30 -1.28 0.40 -4.51
N GLU A 31 -2.13 0.01 -5.47
CA GLU A 31 -3.39 -0.70 -5.23
C GLU A 31 -3.15 -2.08 -4.62
N LYS A 32 -2.24 -2.89 -5.19
CA LYS A 32 -1.90 -4.22 -4.65
C LYS A 32 -1.32 -4.14 -3.24
N ALA A 33 -0.37 -3.23 -3.02
CA ALA A 33 0.25 -3.06 -1.71
C ALA A 33 -0.72 -2.45 -0.69
N GLY A 34 -1.59 -1.53 -1.12
CA GLY A 34 -2.64 -0.94 -0.30
C GLY A 34 -3.66 -1.97 0.16
N ALA A 35 -4.14 -2.83 -0.75
CA ALA A 35 -5.05 -3.92 -0.44
C ALA A 35 -4.43 -4.92 0.55
N ALA A 36 -3.16 -5.29 0.36
CA ALA A 36 -2.45 -6.19 1.28
C ALA A 36 -2.30 -5.59 2.69
N LYS A 37 -1.92 -4.30 2.80
CA LYS A 37 -1.84 -3.58 4.08
C LYS A 37 -3.21 -3.48 4.75
N GLY A 38 -4.25 -3.16 3.98
CA GLY A 38 -5.62 -3.09 4.46
C GLY A 38 -6.12 -4.40 5.04
N LEU A 39 -5.95 -5.50 4.30
CA LEU A 39 -6.36 -6.84 4.74
C LEU A 39 -5.64 -7.26 6.03
N ALA A 40 -4.34 -7.00 6.14
CA ALA A 40 -3.57 -7.29 7.35
C ALA A 40 -4.06 -6.48 8.57
N ALA A 41 -4.31 -5.18 8.38
CA ALA A 41 -4.82 -4.30 9.43
C ALA A 41 -6.25 -4.69 9.86
N GLY A 42 -7.12 -4.97 8.90
CA GLY A 42 -8.48 -5.44 9.14
C GLY A 42 -8.52 -6.75 9.91
N THR A 43 -7.70 -7.73 9.51
CA THR A 43 -7.57 -9.01 10.23
C THR A 43 -7.15 -8.78 11.68
N LYS A 44 -6.14 -7.94 11.90
CA LYS A 44 -5.66 -7.61 13.25
C LYS A 44 -6.76 -6.95 14.10
N ALA A 45 -7.50 -6.00 13.53
CA ALA A 45 -8.59 -5.32 14.22
C ALA A 45 -9.75 -6.28 14.55
N GLY A 46 -10.11 -7.16 13.61
CA GLY A 46 -11.12 -8.20 13.83
C GLY A 46 -10.75 -9.14 14.98
N ILE A 47 -9.51 -9.65 15.01
CA ILE A 47 -9.02 -10.49 16.12
C ILE A 47 -9.07 -9.73 17.45
N GLN A 48 -8.66 -8.45 17.47
CA GLN A 48 -8.73 -7.63 18.68
C GLN A 48 -10.16 -7.44 19.19
N GLU A 49 -11.13 -7.27 18.29
CA GLU A 49 -12.54 -7.14 18.67
C GLU A 49 -13.11 -8.46 19.21
N VAL A 50 -12.72 -9.62 18.66
CA VAL A 50 -13.03 -10.94 19.24
C VAL A 50 -12.45 -11.05 20.65
N MET A 51 -11.17 -10.72 20.84
CA MET A 51 -10.52 -10.76 22.16
C MET A 51 -11.21 -9.85 23.17
N LYS A 52 -11.65 -8.66 22.75
CA LYS A 52 -12.43 -7.74 23.56
C LYS A 52 -13.77 -8.35 23.95
N GLY A 53 -14.49 -8.97 23.01
CA GLY A 53 -15.74 -9.69 23.31
C GLY A 53 -15.54 -10.87 24.27
N LEU A 54 -14.45 -11.63 24.15
CA LEU A 54 -14.10 -12.68 25.12
C LEU A 54 -13.91 -12.10 26.54
N TYR A 55 -13.30 -10.93 26.64
CA TYR A 55 -13.11 -10.25 27.92
C TYR A 55 -14.41 -9.65 28.47
N THR A 56 -15.22 -8.99 27.65
CA THR A 56 -16.42 -8.26 28.10
C THR A 56 -17.65 -9.15 28.20
N ASP A 57 -17.93 -9.93 27.15
CA ASP A 57 -19.20 -10.64 26.98
C ASP A 57 -19.18 -12.01 27.64
N PHE A 58 -17.99 -12.61 27.76
CA PHE A 58 -17.73 -13.88 28.45
C PHE A 58 -17.03 -13.72 29.79
N ARG A 59 -16.55 -12.50 30.12
CA ARG A 59 -15.88 -12.19 31.41
C ARG A 59 -14.64 -13.05 31.66
N LEU A 60 -13.96 -13.50 30.61
CA LEU A 60 -12.72 -14.26 30.75
C LEU A 60 -11.60 -13.39 31.34
N SER A 61 -10.65 -14.02 32.04
CA SER A 61 -9.48 -13.32 32.54
C SER A 61 -8.59 -12.87 31.38
N ALA A 62 -7.78 -11.82 31.59
CA ALA A 62 -6.84 -11.36 30.57
C ALA A 62 -5.85 -12.47 30.14
N VAL A 63 -5.53 -13.41 31.04
CA VAL A 63 -4.66 -14.56 30.76
C VAL A 63 -5.37 -15.53 29.81
N ASP A 64 -6.62 -15.87 30.08
CA ASP A 64 -7.41 -16.79 29.24
C ASP A 64 -7.67 -16.18 27.86
N VAL A 65 -8.04 -14.90 27.80
CA VAL A 65 -8.22 -14.17 26.55
C VAL A 65 -6.94 -14.19 25.72
N LYS A 66 -5.78 -14.01 26.35
CA LYS A 66 -4.49 -14.08 25.65
C LYS A 66 -4.20 -15.50 25.12
N GLN A 67 -4.47 -16.54 25.91
CA GLN A 67 -4.27 -17.93 25.48
C GLN A 67 -5.19 -18.32 24.32
N LEU A 68 -6.49 -18.02 24.41
CA LEU A 68 -7.46 -18.21 23.32
C LEU A 68 -7.08 -17.36 22.09
N GLY A 69 -6.61 -16.14 22.33
CA GLY A 69 -6.18 -15.20 21.31
C GLY A 69 -5.08 -15.73 20.40
N LEU A 70 -4.17 -16.56 20.91
CA LEU A 70 -3.09 -17.19 20.13
C LEU A 70 -3.60 -18.15 19.05
N ALA A 71 -4.82 -18.67 19.20
CA ALA A 71 -5.43 -19.55 18.22
C ALA A 71 -6.13 -18.79 17.08
N PHE A 72 -6.32 -17.47 17.20
CA PHE A 72 -7.01 -16.69 16.18
C PHE A 72 -6.08 -16.16 15.10
N ASP A 73 -6.50 -16.35 13.86
CA ASP A 73 -5.84 -15.88 12.65
C ASP A 73 -6.87 -15.33 11.66
N GLY A 74 -6.41 -14.88 10.49
CA GLY A 74 -7.27 -14.34 9.43
C GLY A 74 -8.28 -15.32 8.82
N LYS A 75 -8.24 -16.62 9.17
CA LYS A 75 -9.14 -17.64 8.64
C LYS A 75 -10.23 -18.04 9.64
N ASN A 76 -10.02 -17.82 10.93
CA ASN A 76 -10.88 -18.38 11.96
C ASN A 76 -11.48 -17.33 12.92
N TYR A 77 -10.99 -16.09 12.94
CA TYR A 77 -11.53 -15.03 13.82
C TYR A 77 -12.99 -14.65 13.50
N ASN A 78 -13.44 -14.92 12.28
CA ASN A 78 -14.83 -14.71 11.84
C ASN A 78 -15.62 -16.03 11.76
N ASN A 79 -15.03 -17.15 12.16
CA ASN A 79 -15.70 -18.43 12.14
C ASN A 79 -16.44 -18.66 13.46
N ALA A 80 -17.74 -18.34 13.46
CA ALA A 80 -18.60 -18.50 14.62
C ALA A 80 -18.60 -19.91 15.20
N LYS A 81 -18.47 -20.96 14.37
CA LYS A 81 -18.40 -22.34 14.84
C LYS A 81 -17.11 -22.60 15.62
N TYR A 82 -15.97 -22.16 15.07
CA TYR A 82 -14.66 -22.33 15.69
C TYR A 82 -14.58 -21.60 17.04
N ILE A 83 -15.03 -20.34 17.09
CA ILE A 83 -15.07 -19.54 18.31
C ILE A 83 -16.01 -20.16 19.35
N PHE A 84 -17.18 -20.62 18.90
CA PHE A 84 -18.12 -21.32 19.77
C PHE A 84 -17.49 -22.57 20.39
N GLU A 85 -16.87 -23.44 19.61
CA GLU A 85 -16.25 -24.67 20.11
C GLU A 85 -15.14 -24.37 21.13
N ALA A 86 -14.29 -23.36 20.86
CA ALA A 86 -13.23 -22.95 21.78
C ALA A 86 -13.77 -22.45 23.11
N ILE A 87 -14.79 -21.58 23.09
CA ILE A 87 -15.43 -21.04 24.29
C ILE A 87 -16.21 -22.11 25.03
N PHE A 88 -16.96 -22.95 24.32
CA PHE A 88 -17.78 -24.00 24.91
C PHE A 88 -16.92 -25.06 25.60
N THR A 89 -15.77 -25.40 25.02
CA THR A 89 -14.79 -26.31 25.66
C THR A 89 -14.25 -25.72 26.95
N LYS A 90 -13.89 -24.42 26.96
CA LYS A 90 -13.47 -23.72 28.17
C LYS A 90 -14.59 -23.68 29.21
N TYR A 91 -15.81 -23.34 28.80
CA TYR A 91 -16.98 -23.33 29.66
C TYR A 91 -17.24 -24.70 30.30
N GLN A 92 -17.19 -25.79 29.53
CA GLN A 92 -17.37 -27.14 30.08
C GLN A 92 -16.26 -27.51 31.07
N GLY A 93 -15.00 -27.24 30.73
CA GLY A 93 -13.87 -27.55 31.61
C GLY A 93 -13.86 -26.74 32.92
N SER A 94 -14.37 -25.51 32.88
CA SER A 94 -14.38 -24.61 34.03
C SER A 94 -15.67 -24.66 34.87
N CYS A 95 -16.81 -25.00 34.26
CA CYS A 95 -18.13 -24.87 34.89
C CYS A 95 -18.84 -26.20 35.16
N MET A 96 -18.42 -27.30 34.52
CA MET A 96 -18.98 -28.64 34.77
C MET A 96 -18.01 -29.45 35.64
N GLY A 97 -18.54 -30.13 36.67
CA GLY A 97 -17.73 -30.94 37.58
C GLY A 97 -17.24 -32.23 36.92
N SER A 98 -16.09 -32.76 37.37
CA SER A 98 -15.49 -34.02 36.89
C SER A 98 -16.27 -35.31 37.27
N GLY A 99 -17.55 -35.23 37.62
CA GLY A 99 -18.39 -36.39 37.97
C GLY A 99 -19.18 -36.97 36.80
N SER A 100 -19.65 -38.22 36.93
CA SER A 100 -20.50 -38.94 35.96
C SER A 100 -21.87 -38.29 35.69
N VAL A 101 -22.21 -37.23 36.42
CA VAL A 101 -23.36 -36.36 36.16
C VAL A 101 -22.85 -34.95 35.89
N ARG A 102 -23.07 -34.44 34.67
CA ARG A 102 -22.78 -33.05 34.30
C ARG A 102 -23.80 -32.10 34.97
N VAL A 103 -23.68 -31.92 36.28
CA VAL A 103 -24.42 -30.89 37.01
C VAL A 103 -23.54 -29.63 37.05
N PRO A 104 -24.10 -28.42 36.81
CA PRO A 104 -23.39 -27.17 37.07
C PRO A 104 -22.89 -27.18 38.51
N VAL A 105 -21.58 -27.07 38.72
CA VAL A 105 -21.03 -27.05 40.07
C VAL A 105 -21.41 -25.71 40.68
N THR A 106 -22.34 -25.73 41.62
CA THR A 106 -22.69 -24.58 42.45
C THR A 106 -21.49 -24.24 43.34
N GLY A 107 -20.54 -23.48 42.81
CA GLY A 107 -19.31 -23.11 43.53
C GLY A 107 -18.08 -22.82 42.68
N THR A 108 -18.11 -22.98 41.36
CA THR A 108 -16.95 -22.56 40.53
C THR A 108 -16.83 -21.03 40.54
N SER A 109 -15.66 -20.54 40.99
CA SER A 109 -15.39 -19.11 41.13
C SER A 109 -15.15 -18.41 39.78
N GLU A 110 -15.19 -19.13 38.66
CA GLU A 110 -14.84 -18.54 37.39
C GLU A 110 -15.93 -17.58 36.87
N PRO A 111 -15.52 -16.37 36.44
CA PRO A 111 -16.45 -15.32 36.01
C PRO A 111 -17.28 -15.71 34.78
N ILE A 112 -16.76 -16.58 33.90
CA ILE A 112 -17.50 -17.09 32.74
C ILE A 112 -18.72 -17.93 33.15
N CYS A 113 -18.61 -18.75 34.19
CA CYS A 113 -19.70 -19.61 34.66
C CYS A 113 -20.87 -18.78 35.16
N LYS A 114 -20.59 -17.82 36.05
CA LYS A 114 -21.61 -16.91 36.62
C LYS A 114 -22.28 -16.08 35.53
N ASN A 115 -21.50 -15.57 34.59
CA ASN A 115 -22.00 -14.73 33.52
C ASN A 115 -22.91 -15.48 32.54
N ILE A 116 -22.51 -16.68 32.10
CA ILE A 116 -23.34 -17.49 31.19
C ILE A 116 -24.61 -17.98 31.87
N ILE A 117 -24.54 -18.48 33.10
CA ILE A 117 -25.73 -18.91 33.86
C ILE A 117 -26.69 -17.73 34.06
N GLY A 118 -26.17 -16.55 34.44
CA GLY A 118 -26.98 -15.34 34.59
C GLY A 118 -27.68 -14.94 33.28
N LYS A 119 -26.95 -14.93 32.17
CA LYS A 119 -27.51 -14.64 30.84
C LYS A 119 -28.54 -15.69 30.41
N ALA A 120 -28.28 -16.98 30.63
CA ALA A 120 -29.18 -18.08 30.29
C ALA A 120 -30.52 -18.00 31.04
N ILE A 121 -30.47 -17.72 32.34
CA ILE A 121 -31.67 -17.52 33.18
C ILE A 121 -32.44 -16.29 32.69
N SER A 122 -31.75 -15.15 32.49
CA SER A 122 -32.40 -13.91 32.03
C SER A 122 -33.03 -14.05 30.64
N GLY A 123 -32.37 -14.77 29.74
CA GLY A 123 -32.80 -15.01 28.36
C GLY A 123 -33.77 -16.18 28.20
N ARG A 124 -34.10 -16.90 29.28
CA ARG A 124 -34.93 -18.11 29.27
C ARG A 124 -34.48 -19.13 28.21
N SER A 125 -33.17 -19.35 28.13
CA SER A 125 -32.54 -20.19 27.11
C SER A 125 -31.48 -21.10 27.75
N SER A 126 -31.06 -22.15 27.02
CA SER A 126 -29.94 -22.98 27.48
C SER A 126 -28.62 -22.22 27.48
N GLU A 127 -27.64 -22.67 28.26
CA GLU A 127 -26.31 -22.06 28.26
C GLU A 127 -25.67 -22.17 26.87
N GLU A 128 -25.89 -23.28 26.17
CA GLU A 128 -25.43 -23.48 24.80
C GLU A 128 -26.00 -22.43 23.83
N ALA A 129 -27.32 -22.18 23.89
CA ALA A 129 -27.97 -21.17 23.05
C ALA A 129 -27.46 -19.76 23.36
N THR A 130 -27.20 -19.47 24.65
CA THR A 130 -26.65 -18.20 25.12
C THR A 130 -25.21 -17.98 24.62
N ILE A 131 -24.37 -19.01 24.68
CA ILE A 131 -23.00 -18.94 24.15
C ILE A 131 -23.05 -18.72 22.64
N LYS A 132 -23.87 -19.49 21.92
CA LYS A 132 -24.01 -19.38 20.46
C LYS A 132 -24.47 -17.99 20.01
N SER A 133 -25.47 -17.40 20.68
CA SER A 133 -25.97 -16.06 20.34
C SER A 133 -24.93 -14.98 20.65
N THR A 134 -24.22 -15.09 21.77
CA THR A 134 -23.15 -14.15 22.16
C THR A 134 -21.97 -14.23 21.18
N VAL A 135 -21.56 -15.43 20.77
CA VAL A 135 -20.51 -15.62 19.75
C VAL A 135 -20.94 -15.01 18.41
N LYS A 136 -22.20 -15.22 18.00
CA LYS A 136 -22.69 -14.63 16.75
C LYS A 136 -22.61 -13.11 16.76
N ALA A 137 -23.00 -12.47 17.86
CA ALA A 137 -22.90 -11.01 18.00
C ALA A 137 -21.44 -10.54 17.97
N MET A 138 -20.55 -11.23 18.67
CA MET A 138 -19.11 -10.92 18.69
C MET A 138 -18.49 -11.03 17.29
N VAL A 139 -18.76 -12.12 16.58
CA VAL A 139 -18.27 -12.32 15.21
C VAL A 139 -18.79 -11.22 14.29
N SER A 140 -20.07 -10.86 14.40
CA SER A 140 -20.64 -9.76 13.61
C SER A 140 -19.92 -8.42 13.87
N ASN A 141 -19.61 -8.11 15.14
CA ASN A 141 -18.87 -6.89 15.49
C ASN A 141 -17.41 -6.94 15.00
N ALA A 142 -16.77 -8.10 15.09
CA ALA A 142 -15.42 -8.31 14.62
C ALA A 142 -15.32 -8.19 13.09
N GLU A 143 -16.29 -8.74 12.35
CA GLU A 143 -16.38 -8.58 10.89
C GLU A 143 -16.59 -7.11 10.50
N ALA A 144 -17.51 -6.41 11.14
CA ALA A 144 -17.75 -4.99 10.88
C ALA A 144 -16.49 -4.14 11.15
N THR A 145 -15.81 -4.39 12.27
CA THR A 145 -14.57 -3.69 12.64
C THR A 145 -13.43 -4.01 11.67
N ALA A 146 -13.31 -5.27 11.25
CA ALA A 146 -12.32 -5.71 10.27
C ALA A 146 -12.55 -5.07 8.90
N GLN A 147 -13.80 -5.03 8.42
CA GLN A 147 -14.16 -4.40 7.15
C GLN A 147 -13.87 -2.90 7.18
N MET A 148 -14.33 -2.20 8.21
CA MET A 148 -14.08 -0.76 8.36
C MET A 148 -12.58 -0.45 8.39
N THR A 149 -11.80 -1.21 9.16
CA THR A 149 -10.34 -1.01 9.24
C THR A 149 -9.66 -1.34 7.92
N THR A 150 -10.12 -2.39 7.22
CA THR A 150 -9.62 -2.76 5.89
C THR A 150 -9.82 -1.61 4.92
N GLU A 151 -11.04 -1.07 4.84
CA GLU A 151 -11.36 0.01 3.91
C GLU A 151 -10.57 1.28 4.19
N THR A 152 -10.53 1.72 5.45
CA THR A 152 -9.81 2.94 5.84
C THR A 152 -8.32 2.79 5.57
N THR A 153 -7.70 1.70 6.04
CA THR A 153 -6.26 1.46 5.86
C THR A 153 -5.90 1.27 4.39
N THR A 154 -6.76 0.62 3.59
CA THR A 154 -6.55 0.47 2.15
C THR A 154 -6.54 1.84 1.48
N LYS A 155 -7.53 2.70 1.76
CA LYS A 155 -7.60 4.04 1.18
C LYS A 155 -6.39 4.90 1.54
N GLU A 156 -6.00 4.90 2.81
CA GLU A 156 -4.82 5.64 3.28
C GLU A 156 -3.52 5.11 2.66
N ALA A 157 -3.36 3.79 2.61
CA ALA A 157 -2.20 3.15 2.00
C ALA A 157 -2.12 3.41 0.49
N ILE A 158 -3.24 3.33 -0.24
CA ILE A 158 -3.28 3.63 -1.67
C ILE A 158 -2.92 5.10 -1.90
N SER A 159 -3.50 6.02 -1.13
CA SER A 159 -3.21 7.45 -1.26
C SER A 159 -1.72 7.76 -1.07
N THR A 160 -1.15 7.27 0.03
CA THR A 160 0.28 7.47 0.36
C THR A 160 1.20 6.84 -0.67
N LEU A 161 0.98 5.57 -1.02
CA LEU A 161 1.81 4.84 -1.99
C LEU A 161 1.66 5.41 -3.41
N THR A 162 0.49 5.89 -3.79
CA THR A 162 0.30 6.53 -5.10
C THR A 162 1.12 7.81 -5.20
N ILE A 163 1.10 8.65 -4.15
CA ILE A 163 1.91 9.88 -4.12
C ILE A 163 3.40 9.54 -4.18
N GLU A 164 3.84 8.58 -3.38
CA GLU A 164 5.24 8.13 -3.33
C GLU A 164 5.71 7.59 -4.70
N LYS A 165 4.98 6.63 -5.27
CA LYS A 165 5.37 5.97 -6.53
C LYS A 165 5.22 6.86 -7.75
N THR A 166 4.21 7.71 -7.81
CA THR A 166 4.12 8.70 -8.90
C THR A 166 5.17 9.82 -8.73
N GLY A 167 5.54 10.16 -7.50
CA GLY A 167 6.65 11.06 -7.19
C GLY A 167 8.00 10.52 -7.66
N GLU A 168 8.30 9.25 -7.38
CA GLU A 168 9.49 8.53 -7.87
C GLU A 168 9.57 8.53 -9.41
N VAL A 169 8.44 8.26 -10.09
CA VAL A 169 8.38 8.30 -11.56
C VAL A 169 8.63 9.72 -12.09
N ASN A 170 8.00 10.73 -11.50
CA ASN A 170 8.15 12.11 -11.95
C ASN A 170 9.55 12.67 -11.71
N THR A 171 10.17 12.35 -10.57
CA THR A 171 11.56 12.76 -10.25
C THR A 171 12.55 12.10 -11.20
N THR A 172 12.40 10.80 -11.46
CA THR A 172 13.23 10.08 -12.44
C THR A 172 13.07 10.64 -13.85
N TYR A 173 11.83 10.93 -14.27
CA TYR A 173 11.54 11.54 -15.56
C TYR A 173 12.16 12.94 -15.68
N GLY A 174 12.08 13.77 -14.64
CA GLY A 174 12.71 15.08 -14.58
C GLY A 174 14.22 15.00 -14.75
N GLY A 175 14.88 14.05 -14.09
CA GLY A 175 16.32 13.80 -14.26
C GLY A 175 16.68 13.42 -15.71
N CYS A 176 15.94 12.49 -16.32
CA CYS A 176 16.14 12.09 -17.72
C CYS A 176 15.94 13.26 -18.70
N GLN A 177 14.92 14.11 -18.48
CA GLN A 177 14.69 15.29 -19.31
C GLN A 177 15.84 16.29 -19.20
N ILE A 178 16.32 16.59 -17.99
CA ILE A 178 17.45 17.52 -17.78
C ILE A 178 18.69 17.01 -18.51
N ALA A 179 19.00 15.72 -18.41
CA ALA A 179 20.15 15.12 -19.09
C ALA A 179 20.03 15.24 -20.62
N ILE A 180 18.84 15.02 -21.20
CA ILE A 180 18.61 15.15 -22.64
C ILE A 180 18.72 16.62 -23.09
N ILE A 181 18.13 17.56 -22.35
CA ILE A 181 18.20 18.99 -22.65
C ILE A 181 19.66 19.47 -22.60
N ALA A 182 20.42 19.07 -21.57
CA ALA A 182 21.83 19.41 -21.44
C ALA A 182 22.65 18.92 -22.64
N SER A 183 22.39 17.70 -23.12
CA SER A 183 23.02 17.15 -24.33
C SER A 183 22.68 17.96 -25.59
N VAL A 184 21.41 18.36 -25.77
CA VAL A 184 20.99 19.19 -26.91
C VAL A 184 21.65 20.57 -26.86
N VAL A 185 21.68 21.22 -25.69
CA VAL A 185 22.33 22.53 -25.51
C VAL A 185 23.82 22.44 -25.83
N ALA A 186 24.52 21.40 -25.36
CA ALA A 186 25.93 21.19 -25.66
C ALA A 186 26.18 21.08 -27.19
N ILE A 187 25.35 20.34 -27.92
CA ILE A 187 25.44 20.23 -29.38
C ILE A 187 25.23 21.60 -30.05
N VAL A 188 24.22 22.37 -29.64
CA VAL A 188 23.93 23.70 -30.21
C VAL A 188 25.11 24.66 -30.00
N VAL A 189 25.73 24.65 -28.82
CA VAL A 189 26.90 25.48 -28.52
C VAL A 189 28.09 25.12 -29.42
N ILE A 190 28.37 23.82 -29.62
CA ILE A 190 29.45 23.36 -30.51
C ILE A 190 29.20 23.86 -31.95
N VAL A 191 27.97 23.72 -32.46
CA VAL A 191 27.60 24.18 -33.81
C VAL A 191 27.72 25.70 -33.94
N LEU A 192 27.27 26.47 -32.95
CA LEU A 192 27.40 27.94 -32.94
C LEU A 192 28.87 28.37 -33.03
N VAL A 193 29.75 27.75 -32.26
CA VAL A 193 31.20 28.03 -32.30
C VAL A 193 31.77 27.74 -33.69
N MET A 194 31.42 26.60 -34.30
CA MET A 194 31.85 26.27 -35.67
C MET A 194 31.36 27.29 -36.69
N VAL A 195 30.12 27.76 -36.58
CA VAL A 195 29.55 28.78 -37.49
C VAL A 195 30.25 30.12 -37.33
N ILE A 196 30.53 30.57 -36.10
CA ILE A 196 31.24 31.84 -35.84
C ILE A 196 32.65 31.77 -36.45
N ILE A 197 33.42 30.72 -36.14
CA ILE A 197 34.76 30.51 -36.70
C ILE A 197 34.70 30.47 -38.24
N TYR A 198 33.74 29.74 -38.79
CA TYR A 198 33.54 29.65 -40.23
C TYR A 198 33.24 31.02 -40.87
N LEU A 199 32.36 31.83 -40.26
CA LEU A 199 32.03 33.16 -40.76
C LEU A 199 33.25 34.09 -40.72
N ILE A 200 34.06 34.03 -39.65
CA ILE A 200 35.32 34.78 -39.55
C ILE A 200 36.28 34.34 -40.68
N LEU A 201 36.47 33.04 -40.86
CA LEU A 201 37.34 32.50 -41.92
C LEU A 201 36.84 32.88 -43.32
N ARG A 202 35.55 32.78 -43.57
CA ARG A 202 34.91 33.15 -44.84
C ARG A 202 35.05 34.64 -45.11
N TYR A 203 34.84 35.48 -44.10
CA TYR A 203 35.02 36.93 -44.21
C TYR A 203 36.48 37.28 -44.53
N ARG A 204 37.45 36.65 -43.85
CA ARG A 204 38.88 36.82 -44.14
C ARG A 204 39.23 36.39 -45.57
N ARG A 205 38.72 35.25 -46.07
CA ARG A 205 38.95 34.81 -47.46
C ARG A 205 38.38 35.80 -48.47
N LYS A 206 37.14 36.28 -48.29
CA LYS A 206 36.54 37.28 -49.19
C LYS A 206 37.31 38.59 -49.21
N LYS A 207 37.77 39.08 -48.04
CA LYS A 207 38.58 40.31 -47.97
C LYS A 207 39.93 40.16 -48.69
N LYS A 208 40.58 38.99 -48.58
CA LYS A 208 41.81 38.69 -49.34
C LYS A 208 41.57 38.74 -50.85
N MET A 209 40.47 38.16 -51.35
CA MET A 209 40.16 38.15 -52.79
C MET A 209 39.84 39.54 -53.34
N LYS A 210 39.11 40.38 -52.59
CA LYS A 210 38.83 41.77 -52.99
C LYS A 210 40.11 42.60 -53.12
N LYS A 211 41.05 42.45 -52.19
CA LYS A 211 42.36 43.12 -52.28
C LYS A 211 43.12 42.69 -53.53
N LYS A 212 43.14 41.39 -53.86
CA LYS A 212 43.81 40.89 -55.07
C LYS A 212 43.27 41.52 -56.37
N LEU A 213 41.96 41.69 -56.48
CA LEU A 213 41.34 42.32 -57.66
C LEU A 213 41.73 43.80 -57.84
N GLN A 214 41.89 44.55 -56.74
CA GLN A 214 42.36 45.93 -56.80
C GLN A 214 43.82 46.01 -57.27
N TYR A 215 44.68 45.09 -56.82
CA TYR A 215 46.07 45.03 -57.28
C TYR A 215 46.18 44.69 -58.77
N ILE A 216 45.34 43.80 -59.30
CA ILE A 216 45.34 43.48 -60.74
C ILE A 216 44.95 44.72 -61.56
N LYS A 217 43.92 45.46 -61.15
CA LYS A 217 43.49 46.67 -61.85
C LYS A 217 44.54 47.78 -61.89
N LEU A 218 45.29 47.98 -60.79
CA LEU A 218 46.34 49.00 -60.72
C LEU A 218 47.57 48.70 -61.58
N LEU A 219 47.72 47.46 -62.09
CA LEU A 219 48.82 47.05 -62.95
C LEU A 219 48.44 47.05 -64.44
N GLU A 220 47.16 47.27 -64.76
CA GLU A 220 46.62 47.23 -66.11
C GLU A 220 46.41 48.63 -66.71
N GLU A 221 46.48 49.68 -65.88
CA GLU A 221 46.71 51.09 -66.28
C GLU A 221 48.21 51.37 -66.39
#